data_AF-A0A442SNH2-F1
#
_entry.id   AF-A0A442SNH2-F1
#
_cell.length_a   1.000
_cell.length_b   1.000
_cell.length_c   1.000
_cell.angle_alpha   90.00
_cell.angle_beta   90.00
_cell.angle_gamma   90.00
#
_symmetry.space_group_name_H-M   'P 1'
#
loop_
_entity.id
_entity.type
_entity.pdbx_description
1 polymer ?
#
loop_
_entity_poly.entity_id
_entity_poly.type
_entity_poly.pdbx_seq_one_letter_code
_entity_poly.pdbx_strand_id
1 'polypeptide(L)'
;MRGFGRCLAPLVVLATPAAGQEFDPASLDLPALIECRADVPTYNDFALWLSSAPGAVETLGWKEVDSGNPFLSQYELPAKIRVFNRETGSIVFTAAGPMAVLDGVAAPELAKELNVVAVYSTPQKFLGEKVVVHSTEESEGLTFSTDVKLNVSTVESHPGKTLAGCSYTLETK
;
A
#
# COMPACT_ATOMS: atom_id res chain seq x y z
N MET A 1 -7.30 -70.40 22.89
CA MET A 1 -5.97 -69.80 22.68
C MET A 1 -6.07 -68.72 21.63
N ARG A 2 -5.51 -67.54 21.94
CA ARG A 2 -5.07 -66.45 21.05
C ARG A 2 -6.15 -65.58 20.40
N GLY A 3 -6.29 -64.38 20.96
CA GLY A 3 -6.94 -63.23 20.33
C GLY A 3 -6.01 -62.49 19.37
N PHE A 4 -6.62 -61.70 18.50
CA PHE A 4 -6.05 -60.61 17.70
C PHE A 4 -7.08 -59.50 17.81
N GLY A 5 -6.82 -58.35 18.42
CA GLY A 5 -5.70 -57.45 18.18
C GLY A 5 -6.24 -56.24 17.41
N ARG A 6 -7.01 -55.39 18.10
CA ARG A 6 -7.53 -54.11 17.58
C ARG A 6 -6.34 -53.18 17.30
N CYS A 7 -5.99 -52.98 16.03
CA CYS A 7 -5.08 -51.90 15.63
C CYS A 7 -5.89 -50.62 15.38
N LEU A 8 -5.93 -49.74 16.38
CA LEU A 8 -6.27 -48.33 16.21
C LEU A 8 -5.05 -47.65 15.57
N ALA A 9 -5.14 -47.29 14.30
CA ALA A 9 -4.14 -46.45 13.65
C ALA A 9 -4.39 -44.97 14.03
N PRO A 10 -3.38 -44.21 14.46
CA PRO A 10 -3.55 -42.79 14.73
C PRO A 10 -3.62 -42.02 13.41
N LEU A 11 -4.69 -41.25 13.21
CA LEU A 11 -4.77 -40.25 12.16
C LEU A 11 -3.82 -39.11 12.50
N VAL A 12 -2.67 -39.05 11.83
CA VAL A 12 -1.81 -37.87 11.83
C VAL A 12 -2.42 -36.89 10.83
N VAL A 13 -3.10 -35.85 11.34
CA VAL A 13 -3.50 -34.70 10.53
C VAL A 13 -2.24 -33.86 10.29
N LEU A 14 -1.68 -33.98 9.10
CA LEU A 14 -0.69 -33.03 8.60
C LEU A 14 -1.41 -31.71 8.35
N ALA A 15 -1.31 -30.78 9.30
CA ALA A 15 -1.65 -29.39 9.04
C ALA A 15 -0.63 -28.86 8.02
N THR A 16 -1.02 -28.84 6.75
CA THR A 16 -0.30 -28.06 5.74
C THR A 16 -0.36 -26.60 6.20
N PRO A 17 0.78 -25.91 6.38
CA PRO A 17 0.73 -24.47 6.52
C PRO A 17 -0.01 -23.96 5.28
N ALA A 18 -1.04 -23.14 5.47
CA ALA A 18 -1.57 -22.36 4.37
C ALA A 18 -0.38 -21.58 3.81
N ALA A 19 0.09 -21.98 2.64
CA ALA A 19 1.07 -21.20 1.91
C ALA A 19 0.38 -19.84 1.69
N GLY A 20 0.80 -18.83 2.47
CA GLY A 20 0.48 -17.45 2.15
C GLY A 20 0.82 -17.27 0.68
N GLN A 21 -0.12 -16.71 -0.08
CA GLN A 21 0.08 -16.56 -1.52
C GLN A 21 1.44 -15.89 -1.73
N GLU A 22 2.33 -16.59 -2.40
CA GLU A 22 3.68 -16.12 -2.65
C GLU A 22 3.55 -14.96 -3.64
N PHE A 23 3.64 -13.73 -3.15
CA PHE A 23 3.59 -12.53 -3.98
C PHE A 23 4.78 -12.56 -4.94
N ASP A 24 4.52 -12.45 -6.25
CA ASP A 24 5.57 -12.36 -7.27
C ASP A 24 6.08 -10.92 -7.36
N PRO A 25 7.33 -10.62 -6.94
CA PRO A 25 7.86 -9.26 -6.99
C PRO A 25 7.98 -8.71 -8.42
N ALA A 26 8.09 -9.59 -9.42
CA ALA A 26 8.14 -9.18 -10.82
C ALA A 26 6.78 -8.69 -11.35
N SER A 27 5.69 -8.99 -10.63
CA SER A 27 4.33 -8.54 -10.95
C SER A 27 4.00 -7.14 -10.41
N LEU A 28 4.89 -6.54 -9.60
CA LEU A 28 4.65 -5.25 -8.95
C LEU A 28 4.51 -4.12 -9.98
N ASP A 29 3.29 -3.59 -10.14
CA ASP A 29 3.02 -2.31 -10.80
C ASP A 29 2.88 -1.20 -9.73
N LEU A 30 4.03 -0.68 -9.29
CA LEU A 30 4.07 0.42 -8.32
C LEU A 30 3.29 1.66 -8.78
N PRO A 31 3.36 2.10 -10.06
CA PRO A 31 2.48 3.14 -10.58
C PRO A 31 0.98 2.84 -10.41
N ALA A 32 0.53 1.59 -10.57
CA ALA A 32 -0.88 1.25 -10.35
C ALA A 32 -1.30 1.38 -8.89
N LEU A 33 -0.42 1.05 -7.94
CA LEU A 33 -0.66 1.26 -6.51
C LEU A 33 -0.70 2.75 -6.15
N ILE A 34 0.21 3.55 -6.71
CA ILE A 34 0.27 4.99 -6.43
C ILE A 34 -0.91 5.74 -7.07
N GLU A 35 -1.32 5.38 -8.28
CA GLU A 35 -2.39 6.06 -9.02
C GLU A 35 -3.80 5.50 -8.78
N CYS A 36 -3.99 4.69 -7.73
CA CYS A 36 -5.29 4.10 -7.39
C CYS A 36 -5.90 3.21 -8.50
N ARG A 37 -5.06 2.52 -9.29
CA ARG A 37 -5.50 1.59 -10.33
C ARG A 37 -5.57 0.14 -9.85
N ALA A 38 -4.87 -0.19 -8.77
CA ALA A 38 -4.99 -1.49 -8.10
C ALA A 38 -6.21 -1.53 -7.17
N ASP A 39 -6.65 -2.73 -6.82
CA ASP A 39 -7.67 -2.98 -5.80
C ASP A 39 -7.07 -3.22 -4.40
N VAL A 40 -7.92 -3.27 -3.38
CA VAL A 40 -7.49 -3.49 -1.99
C VAL A 40 -6.82 -4.84 -1.78
N PRO A 41 -7.33 -5.98 -2.30
CA PRO A 41 -6.64 -7.27 -2.18
C PRO A 41 -5.21 -7.22 -2.77
N THR A 42 -5.04 -6.68 -3.97
CA THR A 42 -3.71 -6.55 -4.61
C THR A 42 -2.76 -5.72 -3.76
N TYR A 43 -3.23 -4.60 -3.20
CA TYR A 43 -2.42 -3.79 -2.29
C TYR A 43 -2.06 -4.56 -1.01
N ASN A 44 -3.02 -5.25 -0.40
CA ASN A 44 -2.80 -5.97 0.85
C ASN A 44 -1.83 -7.14 0.69
N ASP A 45 -1.90 -7.88 -0.42
CA ASP A 45 -0.94 -8.95 -0.73
C ASP A 45 0.47 -8.39 -0.84
N PHE A 46 0.64 -7.27 -1.55
CA PHE A 46 1.91 -6.57 -1.65
C PHE A 46 2.39 -6.04 -0.29
N ALA A 47 1.53 -5.39 0.49
CA ALA A 47 1.89 -4.82 1.79
C ALA A 47 2.29 -5.91 2.81
N LEU A 48 1.57 -7.03 2.80
CA LEU A 48 1.91 -8.19 3.62
C LEU A 48 3.26 -8.79 3.20
N TRP A 49 3.48 -8.96 1.90
CA TRP A 49 4.76 -9.45 1.40
C TRP A 49 5.92 -8.50 1.77
N LEU A 50 5.77 -7.20 1.50
CA LEU A 50 6.81 -6.20 1.78
C LEU A 50 7.19 -6.16 3.27
N SER A 51 6.23 -6.37 4.17
CA SER A 51 6.45 -6.33 5.62
C SER A 51 6.93 -7.64 6.24
N SER A 52 6.69 -8.79 5.59
CA SER A 52 6.98 -10.12 6.18
C SER A 52 8.05 -10.93 5.46
N ALA A 53 8.28 -10.67 4.17
CA ALA A 53 9.28 -11.40 3.40
C ALA A 53 10.70 -10.93 3.74
N PRO A 54 11.61 -11.84 4.14
CA PRO A 54 13.00 -11.49 4.37
C PRO A 54 13.64 -10.94 3.09
N GLY A 55 14.21 -9.74 3.16
CA GLY A 55 14.88 -9.14 2.01
C GLY A 55 13.96 -8.56 0.93
N ALA A 56 12.69 -8.27 1.24
CA ALA A 56 11.71 -7.79 0.25
C ALA A 56 12.15 -6.49 -0.44
N VAL A 57 12.64 -5.52 0.35
CA VAL A 57 13.12 -4.22 -0.14
C VAL A 57 14.32 -4.40 -1.08
N GLU A 58 15.27 -5.26 -0.69
CA GLU A 58 16.46 -5.61 -1.47
C GLU A 58 16.09 -6.34 -2.76
N THR A 59 15.07 -7.21 -2.72
CA THR A 59 14.54 -7.92 -3.89
C THR A 59 13.98 -6.94 -4.91
N LEU A 60 13.36 -5.85 -4.47
CA LEU A 60 12.91 -4.76 -5.34
C LEU A 60 14.02 -3.82 -5.78
N GLY A 61 15.25 -3.99 -5.27
CA GLY A 61 16.36 -3.08 -5.50
C GLY A 61 16.14 -1.69 -4.89
N TRP A 62 15.22 -1.56 -3.95
CA TRP A 62 14.93 -0.31 -3.26
C TRP A 62 15.99 -0.03 -2.22
N LYS A 63 16.25 1.26 -1.98
CA LYS A 63 17.14 1.71 -0.92
C LYS A 63 16.35 2.52 0.09
N GLU A 64 16.22 2.01 1.31
CA GLU A 64 15.63 2.77 2.41
C GLU A 64 16.48 4.02 2.71
N VAL A 65 15.81 5.14 2.95
CA VAL A 65 16.43 6.41 3.34
C VAL A 65 15.67 7.01 4.52
N ASP A 66 16.38 7.78 5.34
CA ASP A 66 15.76 8.51 6.44
C ASP A 66 14.77 9.55 5.88
N SER A 67 13.52 9.41 6.27
CA SER A 67 12.44 10.30 5.85
C SER A 67 12.33 11.57 6.71
N GLY A 68 13.02 11.62 7.86
CA GLY A 68 12.83 12.65 8.87
C GLY A 68 11.43 12.64 9.51
N ASN A 69 10.65 11.58 9.29
CA ASN A 69 9.28 11.43 9.77
C ASN A 69 9.02 10.00 10.24
N PRO A 70 8.78 9.76 11.54
CA PRO A 70 8.61 8.40 12.08
C PRO A 70 7.36 7.68 11.57
N PHE A 71 6.44 8.37 10.88
CA PHE A 71 5.24 7.79 10.29
C PHE A 71 5.40 7.48 8.79
N LEU A 72 6.57 7.75 8.20
CA LEU A 72 6.85 7.51 6.79
C LEU A 72 8.10 6.64 6.65
N SER A 73 7.95 5.51 5.96
CA SER A 73 9.09 4.75 5.44
C SER A 73 9.40 5.26 4.03
N GLN A 74 10.63 5.74 3.79
CA GLN A 74 11.01 6.29 2.49
C GLN A 74 12.00 5.40 1.76
N TYR A 75 11.83 5.27 0.45
CA TYR A 75 12.68 4.47 -0.40
C TYR A 75 13.06 5.23 -1.67
N GLU A 76 14.34 5.12 -2.04
CA GLU A 76 14.82 5.44 -3.38
C GLU A 76 14.69 4.21 -4.28
N LEU A 77 14.16 4.42 -5.48
CA LEU A 77 13.90 3.41 -6.48
C LEU A 77 15.15 3.18 -7.36
N PRO A 78 15.38 1.95 -7.85
CA PRO A 78 16.53 1.63 -8.72
C PRO A 78 16.42 2.31 -10.10
N ALA A 79 15.22 2.66 -10.52
CA ALA A 79 14.93 3.44 -11.72
C ALA A 79 13.74 4.36 -11.45
N LYS A 80 13.72 5.52 -12.13
CA LYS A 80 12.57 6.44 -12.04
C LYS A 80 11.32 5.77 -12.62
N ILE A 81 10.21 5.98 -11.94
CA ILE A 81 8.88 5.61 -12.44
C ILE A 81 8.13 6.86 -12.89
N ARG A 82 7.09 6.67 -13.69
CA ARG A 82 6.19 7.75 -14.08
C ARG A 82 4.82 7.56 -13.42
N VAL A 83 4.40 8.57 -12.68
CA VAL A 83 3.12 8.64 -11.97
C VAL A 83 2.55 10.05 -12.08
N PHE A 84 1.25 10.18 -12.27
CA PHE A 84 0.56 11.46 -12.44
C PHE A 84 1.21 12.35 -13.53
N ASN A 85 1.66 11.72 -14.63
CA ASN A 85 2.43 12.35 -15.71
C ASN A 85 3.77 13.00 -15.28
N ARG A 86 4.35 12.57 -14.16
CA ARG A 86 5.60 13.08 -13.61
C ARG A 86 6.55 11.93 -13.31
N GLU A 87 7.85 12.19 -13.43
CA GLU A 87 8.85 11.22 -13.01
C GLU A 87 9.15 11.38 -11.52
N THR A 88 9.35 10.27 -10.81
CA THR A 88 9.96 10.26 -9.48
C THR A 88 10.89 9.07 -9.32
N GLY A 89 11.94 9.26 -8.53
CA GLY A 89 12.81 8.20 -8.05
C GLY A 89 12.61 7.87 -6.58
N SER A 90 11.66 8.52 -5.90
CA SER A 90 11.51 8.43 -4.44
C SER A 90 10.04 8.26 -4.06
N ILE A 91 9.77 7.31 -3.17
CA ILE A 91 8.44 7.02 -2.65
C ILE A 91 8.45 6.98 -1.14
N VAL A 92 7.29 7.26 -0.55
CA VAL A 92 7.06 7.05 0.89
C VAL A 92 5.88 6.09 1.06
N PHE A 93 5.96 5.24 2.08
CA PHE A 93 4.81 4.49 2.58
C PHE A 93 4.24 5.21 3.79
N THR A 94 2.94 5.46 3.73
CA THR A 94 2.12 5.78 4.91
C THR A 94 1.55 4.49 5.49
N ALA A 95 0.84 4.59 6.61
CA ALA A 95 0.11 3.45 7.15
C ALA A 95 -0.94 2.87 6.18
N ALA A 96 -1.43 3.66 5.23
CA ALA A 96 -2.54 3.29 4.36
C ALA A 96 -2.15 3.05 2.89
N GLY A 97 -0.89 3.30 2.50
CA GLY A 97 -0.44 3.05 1.13
C GLY A 97 0.76 3.87 0.66
N PRO A 98 1.25 3.57 -0.56
CA PRO A 98 2.40 4.22 -1.16
C PRO A 98 2.04 5.58 -1.76
N MET A 99 2.98 6.52 -1.64
CA MET A 99 2.91 7.84 -2.25
C MET A 99 4.22 8.17 -2.96
N ALA A 100 4.11 8.80 -4.12
CA ALA A 100 5.23 9.40 -4.81
C ALA A 100 5.66 10.69 -4.11
N VAL A 101 6.98 10.86 -3.97
CA VAL A 101 7.59 12.14 -3.60
C VAL A 101 7.84 12.90 -4.89
N LEU A 102 7.08 13.96 -5.15
CA LEU A 102 7.09 14.70 -6.41
C LEU A 102 7.79 16.04 -6.27
N ASP A 103 8.63 16.30 -7.28
CA ASP A 103 9.32 17.56 -7.49
C ASP A 103 8.61 18.44 -8.52
N GLY A 104 8.80 19.75 -8.41
CA GLY A 104 8.41 20.71 -9.46
C GLY A 104 6.90 20.86 -9.67
N VAL A 105 6.08 20.43 -8.70
CA VAL A 105 4.62 20.67 -8.70
C VAL A 105 4.15 21.05 -7.31
N ALA A 106 3.36 22.11 -7.21
CA ALA A 106 2.75 22.49 -5.93
C ALA A 106 1.51 21.61 -5.65
N ALA A 107 1.30 21.25 -4.39
CA ALA A 107 0.20 20.36 -4.00
C ALA A 107 -1.21 20.88 -4.43
N PRO A 108 -1.54 22.18 -4.32
CA PRO A 108 -2.81 22.69 -4.85
C PRO A 108 -2.96 22.57 -6.38
N GLU A 109 -1.85 22.70 -7.12
CA GLU A 109 -1.85 22.56 -8.59
C GLU A 109 -2.09 21.11 -8.98
N LEU A 110 -1.36 20.17 -8.36
CA LEU A 110 -1.54 18.75 -8.60
C LEU A 110 -2.95 18.29 -8.19
N ALA A 111 -3.45 18.76 -7.05
CA ALA A 111 -4.80 18.43 -6.62
C ALA A 111 -5.86 18.90 -7.64
N LYS A 112 -5.69 20.08 -8.22
CA LYS A 112 -6.55 20.56 -9.31
C LYS A 112 -6.46 19.67 -10.55
N GLU A 113 -5.25 19.29 -10.97
CA GLU A 113 -5.03 18.36 -12.10
C GLU A 113 -5.75 17.01 -11.89
N LEU A 114 -5.72 16.49 -10.66
CA LEU A 114 -6.27 15.19 -10.31
C LEU A 114 -7.74 15.21 -9.84
N ASN A 115 -8.35 16.40 -9.77
CA ASN A 115 -9.68 16.65 -9.20
C ASN A 115 -9.80 16.17 -7.74
N VAL A 116 -8.75 16.42 -6.95
CA VAL A 116 -8.69 16.14 -5.52
C VAL A 116 -9.24 17.32 -4.74
N VAL A 117 -10.14 17.03 -3.80
CA VAL A 117 -10.78 18.05 -2.96
C VAL A 117 -9.85 18.41 -1.81
N ALA A 118 -9.56 19.70 -1.65
CA ALA A 118 -8.76 20.16 -0.53
C ALA A 118 -9.56 20.09 0.78
N VAL A 119 -9.08 19.31 1.74
CA VAL A 119 -9.55 19.29 3.13
C VAL A 119 -8.88 20.40 3.92
N TYR A 120 -7.60 20.67 3.63
CA TYR A 120 -6.85 21.78 4.20
C TYR A 120 -5.97 22.41 3.13
N SER A 121 -6.03 23.74 3.00
CA SER A 121 -5.23 24.47 2.01
C SER A 121 -4.76 25.80 2.59
N THR A 122 -3.48 25.87 2.93
CA THR A 122 -2.78 27.06 3.42
C THR A 122 -1.42 27.15 2.74
N PRO A 123 -0.72 28.29 2.82
CA PRO A 123 0.63 28.40 2.29
C PRO A 123 1.64 27.39 2.88
N GLN A 124 1.41 26.92 4.10
CA GLN A 124 2.33 26.00 4.81
C GLN A 124 1.94 24.53 4.67
N LYS A 125 0.65 24.23 4.53
CA LYS A 125 0.13 22.85 4.55
C LYS A 125 -1.00 22.68 3.55
N PHE A 126 -0.90 21.60 2.80
CA PHE A 126 -1.97 21.10 1.94
C PHE A 126 -2.32 19.67 2.32
N LEU A 127 -3.61 19.37 2.38
CA LEU A 127 -4.19 18.04 2.50
C LEU A 127 -5.42 17.99 1.61
N GLY A 128 -5.45 17.05 0.68
CA GLY A 128 -6.62 16.80 -0.14
C GLY A 128 -6.80 15.32 -0.40
N GLU A 129 -8.05 14.94 -0.56
CA GLU A 129 -8.46 13.57 -0.85
C GLU A 129 -9.53 13.52 -1.94
N LYS A 130 -9.59 12.39 -2.63
CA LYS A 130 -10.64 12.03 -3.56
C LYS A 130 -10.93 10.56 -3.41
N VAL A 131 -12.19 10.22 -3.10
CA VAL A 131 -12.65 8.84 -3.12
C VAL A 131 -12.67 8.36 -4.57
N VAL A 132 -11.93 7.29 -4.86
CA VAL A 132 -11.86 6.64 -6.17
C VAL A 132 -12.79 5.43 -6.19
N VAL A 133 -12.76 4.64 -5.11
CA VAL A 133 -13.67 3.50 -4.89
C VAL A 133 -14.24 3.62 -3.49
N HIS A 134 -15.54 3.36 -3.40
CA HIS A 134 -16.25 3.11 -2.14
C HIS A 134 -17.17 1.91 -2.37
N SER A 135 -17.03 0.86 -1.56
CA SER A 135 -17.97 -0.25 -1.54
C SER A 135 -18.29 -0.69 -0.12
N THR A 136 -19.44 -1.32 0.05
CA THR A 136 -19.86 -1.92 1.31
C THR A 136 -20.39 -3.32 1.02
N GLU A 137 -19.89 -4.31 1.74
CA GLU A 137 -20.21 -5.72 1.57
C GLU A 137 -20.58 -6.35 2.91
N GLU A 138 -21.62 -7.18 2.93
CA GLU A 138 -22.00 -7.96 4.12
C GLU A 138 -21.46 -9.39 3.98
N SER A 139 -20.68 -9.84 4.95
CA SER A 139 -20.15 -11.19 5.00
C SER A 139 -20.11 -11.68 6.44
N GLU A 140 -20.64 -12.88 6.69
CA GLU A 140 -20.64 -13.52 8.02
C GLU A 140 -21.27 -12.67 9.14
N GLY A 141 -22.25 -11.82 8.81
CA GLY A 141 -22.91 -10.92 9.76
C GLY A 141 -22.09 -9.67 10.12
N LEU A 142 -20.99 -9.42 9.42
CA LEU A 142 -20.17 -8.22 9.49
C LEU A 142 -20.35 -7.39 8.23
N THR A 143 -20.32 -6.06 8.37
CA THR A 143 -20.35 -5.12 7.25
C THR A 143 -18.94 -4.60 7.02
N PHE A 144 -18.36 -4.89 5.86
CA PHE A 144 -17.05 -4.41 5.45
C PHE A 144 -17.19 -3.19 4.53
N SER A 145 -16.44 -2.13 4.81
CA SER A 145 -16.37 -0.92 4.01
C SER A 145 -14.99 -0.83 3.37
N THR A 146 -14.94 -0.81 2.05
CA THR A 146 -13.70 -0.62 1.29
C THR A 146 -13.66 0.81 0.75
N ASP A 147 -12.57 1.50 1.05
CA ASP A 147 -12.27 2.83 0.54
C ASP A 147 -10.90 2.82 -0.14
N VAL A 148 -10.88 3.28 -1.40
CA VAL A 148 -9.64 3.61 -2.12
C VAL A 148 -9.67 5.11 -2.38
N LYS A 149 -8.72 5.85 -1.80
CA LYS A 149 -8.67 7.32 -1.91
C LYS A 149 -7.36 7.77 -2.49
N LEU A 150 -7.45 8.69 -3.46
CA LEU A 150 -6.30 9.43 -3.97
C LEU A 150 -6.02 10.60 -3.05
N ASN A 151 -4.80 10.67 -2.54
CA ASN A 151 -4.34 11.69 -1.59
C ASN A 151 -3.30 12.59 -2.25
N VAL A 152 -3.37 13.89 -1.96
CA VAL A 152 -2.32 14.87 -2.29
C VAL A 152 -2.03 15.68 -1.03
N SER A 153 -0.78 15.75 -0.61
CA SER A 153 -0.40 16.38 0.65
C SER A 153 1.00 17.00 0.64
N THR A 154 1.25 17.87 1.61
CA THR A 154 2.60 18.31 2.01
C THR A 154 2.90 17.86 3.42
N VAL A 155 4.18 17.65 3.74
CA VAL A 155 4.66 17.32 5.09
C VAL A 155 5.96 18.08 5.37
N GLU A 156 6.17 18.47 6.62
CA GLU A 156 7.31 19.31 7.01
C GLU A 156 8.67 18.63 6.76
N SER A 157 8.71 17.30 6.88
CA SER A 157 9.88 16.47 6.61
C SER A 157 10.33 16.49 5.15
N HIS A 158 9.45 16.90 4.22
CA HIS A 158 9.72 16.92 2.78
C HIS A 158 9.51 18.33 2.19
N PRO A 159 10.35 19.32 2.59
CA PRO A 159 10.15 20.71 2.20
C PRO A 159 10.21 20.88 0.67
N GLY A 160 9.24 21.60 0.12
CA GLY A 160 9.14 21.87 -1.31
C GLY A 160 8.69 20.68 -2.18
N LYS A 161 8.43 19.51 -1.58
CA LYS A 161 7.90 18.34 -2.27
C LYS A 161 6.38 18.27 -2.11
N THR A 162 5.73 17.66 -3.10
CA THR A 162 4.34 17.23 -3.02
C THR A 162 4.30 15.71 -2.88
N LEU A 163 3.57 15.20 -1.90
CA LEU A 163 3.27 13.78 -1.80
C LEU A 163 1.96 13.50 -2.50
N ALA A 164 1.92 12.51 -3.38
CA ALA A 164 0.69 12.06 -4.00
C ALA A 164 0.65 10.54 -4.13
N GLY A 165 -0.46 9.92 -3.77
CA GLY A 165 -0.59 8.48 -3.82
C GLY A 165 -1.92 7.97 -3.33
N CYS A 166 -2.05 6.66 -3.27
CA CYS A 166 -3.30 6.03 -2.94
C CYS A 166 -3.30 5.46 -1.52
N SER A 167 -4.44 5.59 -0.84
CA SER A 167 -4.71 4.88 0.41
C SER A 167 -5.74 3.80 0.17
N TYR A 168 -5.49 2.63 0.74
CA TYR A 168 -6.31 1.43 0.64
C TYR A 168 -6.76 1.04 2.05
N THR A 169 -8.05 1.21 2.34
CA THR A 169 -8.59 0.96 3.68
C THR A 169 -9.76 0.00 3.60
N LEU A 170 -9.73 -1.00 4.48
CA LEU A 170 -10.81 -1.95 4.71
C LEU A 170 -11.19 -1.86 6.19
N GLU A 171 -12.43 -1.46 6.45
CA GLU A 171 -12.95 -1.27 7.81
C GLU A 171 -14.18 -2.14 8.05
N THR A 172 -14.31 -2.69 9.26
CA THR A 172 -15.55 -3.35 9.72
C THR A 172 -16.45 -2.33 10.40
N LYS A 173 -17.72 -2.25 9.99
CA LYS A 173 -18.76 -1.41 10.60
C LYS A 173 -19.58 -2.18 11.62
#